data_AF-A0A552EKG0-F1
#
_entry.id   AF-A0A552EKG0-F1
#
_cell.length_a   1.000
_cell.length_b   1.000
_cell.length_c   1.000
_cell.angle_alpha   90.00
_cell.angle_beta   90.00
_cell.angle_gamma   90.00
#
_symmetry.space_group_name_H-M   'P 1'
#
loop_
_entity.id
_entity.type
_entity.pdbx_description
1 polymer ?
#
loop_
_entity_poly.entity_id
_entity_poly.type
_entity_poly.pdbx_seq_one_letter_code
_entity_poly.pdbx_strand_id
1 'polypeptide(L)'
;MDNKTLYEQDFYLWIRTTINQLQARQFERVDLDNLLEELASMGRSEKRTIENLLIQLLVHLLKLTYSTGERARNEGDWKGEIRNFRRQIIKEIKDSPSLKPYILEIFEECYQFARKDVSDRSQLPLDTFPAIPIGSLEQILDQDWFPTGDNLD
;
A
#
# COMPACT_ATOMS: atom_id res chain seq x y z
N MET A 1 -0.22 25.89 -31.91
CA MET A 1 0.71 24.76 -31.85
C MET A 1 1.17 24.68 -30.41
N ASP A 2 0.70 23.68 -29.67
CA ASP A 2 1.12 23.49 -28.28
C ASP A 2 2.60 23.12 -28.28
N ASN A 3 3.42 24.02 -27.75
CA ASN A 3 4.82 23.74 -27.51
C ASN A 3 4.92 22.90 -26.24
N LYS A 4 4.83 21.59 -26.39
CA LYS A 4 4.90 20.65 -25.25
C LYS A 4 6.20 20.87 -24.48
N THR A 5 6.14 20.86 -23.16
CA THR A 5 7.34 21.06 -22.32
C THR A 5 8.25 19.83 -22.38
N LEU A 6 9.52 19.95 -21.99
CA LEU A 6 10.43 18.79 -21.92
C LEU A 6 9.87 17.71 -20.97
N TYR A 7 9.17 18.12 -19.92
CA TYR A 7 8.43 17.26 -19.01
C TYR A 7 7.44 16.34 -19.74
N GLU A 8 6.65 16.88 -20.67
CA GLU A 8 5.63 16.13 -21.42
C GLU A 8 6.22 15.28 -22.56
N GLN A 9 7.37 15.68 -23.10
CA GLN A 9 8.00 15.03 -24.26
C GLN A 9 8.91 13.87 -23.85
N ASP A 10 9.74 14.08 -22.82
CA ASP A 10 10.68 13.10 -22.32
C ASP A 10 10.91 13.32 -20.81
N PHE A 11 10.08 12.66 -20.02
CA PHE A 11 10.08 12.76 -18.57
C PHE A 11 11.44 12.39 -17.94
N TYR A 12 12.12 11.37 -18.46
CA TYR A 12 13.41 10.95 -17.91
C TYR A 12 14.51 11.98 -18.20
N LEU A 13 14.53 12.52 -19.43
CA LEU A 13 15.44 13.60 -19.78
C LEU A 13 15.13 14.87 -18.98
N TRP A 14 13.86 15.18 -18.74
CA TRP A 14 13.46 16.28 -17.86
C TRP A 14 14.01 16.10 -16.44
N ILE A 15 13.84 14.93 -15.80
CA ILE A 15 14.41 14.64 -14.47
C ILE A 15 15.92 14.91 -14.47
N ARG A 16 16.65 14.34 -15.43
CA ARG A 16 18.12 14.51 -15.50
C ARG A 16 18.52 15.97 -15.70
N THR A 17 17.78 16.71 -16.52
CA THR A 17 18.02 18.13 -16.78
C THR A 17 17.77 18.96 -15.52
N THR A 18 16.65 18.74 -14.83
CA THR A 18 16.29 19.40 -13.58
C THR A 18 17.34 19.14 -12.49
N ILE A 19 17.81 17.89 -12.34
CA ILE A 19 18.89 17.55 -11.40
C ILE A 19 20.18 18.32 -11.72
N ASN A 20 20.59 18.35 -12.99
CA ASN A 20 21.80 19.06 -13.41
C ASN A 20 21.70 20.56 -13.14
N GLN A 21 20.54 21.18 -13.40
CA GLN A 21 20.29 22.59 -13.13
C GLN A 21 20.37 22.90 -11.64
N LEU A 22 19.75 22.07 -10.79
CA LEU A 22 19.82 22.20 -9.33
C LEU A 22 21.26 22.07 -8.81
N GLN A 23 22.02 21.07 -9.28
CA GLN A 23 23.43 20.86 -8.91
C GLN A 23 24.31 22.05 -9.34
N ALA A 24 24.05 22.61 -10.53
CA ALA A 24 24.74 23.78 -11.04
C ALA A 24 24.25 25.11 -10.43
N ARG A 25 23.28 25.07 -9.51
CA ARG A 25 22.64 26.25 -8.88
C ARG A 25 21.99 27.21 -9.89
N GLN A 26 21.54 26.70 -11.04
CA GLN A 26 20.84 27.44 -12.09
C GLN A 26 19.33 27.45 -11.80
N PHE A 27 18.94 27.95 -10.63
CA PHE A 27 17.56 27.89 -10.13
C PHE A 27 16.56 28.59 -11.05
N GLU A 28 17.00 29.64 -11.74
CA GLU A 28 16.22 30.40 -12.73
C GLU A 28 15.83 29.59 -13.97
N ARG A 29 16.50 28.45 -14.21
CA ARG A 29 16.21 27.54 -15.33
C ARG A 29 15.39 26.33 -14.95
N VAL A 30 15.18 26.12 -13.64
CA VAL A 30 14.40 25.00 -13.12
C VAL A 30 12.94 25.23 -13.46
N ASP A 31 12.34 24.20 -14.04
CA ASP A 31 10.90 24.11 -14.25
C ASP A 31 10.21 23.86 -12.90
N LEU A 32 10.04 24.94 -12.13
CA LEU A 32 9.64 24.87 -10.73
C LEU A 32 8.22 24.33 -10.54
N ASP A 33 7.30 24.66 -11.45
CA ASP A 33 5.91 24.23 -11.36
C ASP A 33 5.80 22.70 -11.49
N ASN A 34 6.41 22.12 -12.53
CA ASN A 34 6.43 20.67 -12.71
C ASN A 34 7.24 19.96 -11.60
N LEU A 35 8.33 20.58 -11.10
CA LEU A 35 9.09 20.01 -9.97
C LEU A 35 8.27 19.95 -8.68
N LEU A 36 7.54 21.02 -8.35
CA LEU A 36 6.68 21.05 -7.16
C LEU A 36 5.53 20.05 -7.29
N GLU A 37 4.93 19.95 -8.47
CA GLU A 37 3.89 18.96 -8.73
C GLU A 37 4.40 17.54 -8.52
N GLU A 38 5.57 17.21 -9.06
CA GLU A 38 6.16 15.88 -8.90
C GLU A 38 6.53 15.56 -7.45
N LEU A 39 7.11 16.51 -6.71
CA LEU A 39 7.40 16.29 -5.29
C LEU A 39 6.11 16.06 -4.48
N ALA A 40 5.04 16.79 -4.80
CA ALA A 40 3.74 16.60 -4.18
C ALA A 40 3.07 15.28 -4.63
N SER A 41 3.28 14.85 -5.88
CA SER A 41 2.76 13.60 -6.45
C SER A 41 3.41 12.40 -5.77
N MET A 42 4.73 12.44 -5.57
CA MET A 42 5.51 11.38 -4.93
C MET A 42 4.98 11.07 -3.53
N GLY A 43 4.79 12.09 -2.68
CA GLY A 43 4.24 11.89 -1.33
C GLY A 43 2.82 11.31 -1.32
N ARG A 44 1.97 11.69 -2.29
CA ARG A 44 0.64 11.07 -2.46
C ARG A 44 0.75 9.61 -2.91
N SER A 45 1.70 9.31 -3.79
CA SER A 45 1.94 7.95 -4.29
C SER A 45 2.39 7.01 -3.18
N GLU A 46 3.34 7.42 -2.34
CA GLU A 46 3.81 6.62 -1.20
C GLU A 46 2.66 6.27 -0.24
N LYS A 47 1.81 7.26 0.10
CA LYS A 47 0.61 7.03 0.93
C LYS A 47 -0.33 6.01 0.31
N ARG A 48 -0.68 6.17 -0.97
CA ARG A 48 -1.54 5.24 -1.71
C ARG A 48 -0.93 3.84 -1.79
N THR A 49 0.39 3.71 -1.91
CA THR A 49 1.07 2.42 -1.90
C THR A 49 0.86 1.70 -0.57
N ILE A 50 1.09 2.38 0.56
CA ILE A 50 0.84 1.81 1.90
C ILE A 50 -0.62 1.37 2.07
N GLU A 51 -1.56 2.24 1.69
CA GLU A 51 -3.00 1.95 1.76
C GLU A 51 -3.36 0.69 0.96
N ASN A 52 -2.95 0.61 -0.31
CA ASN A 52 -3.24 -0.54 -1.17
C ASN A 52 -2.60 -1.83 -0.65
N LEU A 53 -1.36 -1.78 -0.19
CA LEU A 53 -0.67 -2.94 0.37
C LEU A 53 -1.36 -3.44 1.64
N LEU A 54 -1.79 -2.52 2.51
CA LEU A 54 -2.49 -2.84 3.75
C LEU A 54 -3.85 -3.47 3.47
N ILE A 55 -4.64 -2.93 2.54
CA ILE A 55 -5.92 -3.52 2.13
C ILE A 55 -5.69 -4.94 1.61
N GLN A 56 -4.72 -5.15 0.73
CA GLN A 56 -4.46 -6.47 0.14
C GLN A 56 -3.96 -7.48 1.19
N LEU A 57 -3.13 -7.04 2.13
CA LEU A 57 -2.72 -7.85 3.28
C LEU A 57 -3.94 -8.31 4.09
N LEU A 58 -4.81 -7.37 4.46
CA LEU A 58 -6.01 -7.64 5.24
C LEU A 58 -6.99 -8.57 4.50
N VAL A 59 -7.18 -8.37 3.19
CA VAL A 59 -7.99 -9.27 2.36
C VAL A 59 -7.47 -10.70 2.44
N HIS A 60 -6.16 -10.92 2.30
CA HIS A 60 -5.60 -12.28 2.32
C HIS A 60 -5.62 -12.90 3.71
N LEU A 61 -5.46 -12.10 4.77
CA LEU A 61 -5.64 -12.59 6.14
C LEU A 61 -7.08 -13.04 6.39
N LEU A 62 -8.07 -12.24 5.98
CA LEU A 62 -9.48 -12.59 6.09
C LEU A 62 -9.84 -13.84 5.26
N LYS A 63 -9.31 -13.96 4.04
CA LYS A 63 -9.45 -15.18 3.22
C LYS A 63 -8.92 -16.41 3.93
N LEU A 64 -7.71 -16.32 4.49
CA LEU A 64 -7.07 -17.42 5.19
C LEU A 64 -7.90 -17.90 6.39
N THR A 65 -8.54 -16.97 7.10
CA THR A 65 -9.37 -17.29 8.28
C THR A 65 -10.74 -17.86 7.90
N TYR A 66 -11.45 -17.23 6.98
CA TYR A 66 -12.90 -17.46 6.80
C TYR A 66 -13.28 -18.20 5.50
N SER A 67 -12.42 -18.23 4.48
CA SER A 67 -12.72 -18.87 3.18
C SER A 67 -12.42 -20.39 3.19
N THR A 68 -13.10 -21.13 4.06
CA THR A 68 -12.83 -22.56 4.36
C THR A 68 -12.86 -23.49 3.13
N GLY A 69 -13.76 -23.25 2.16
CA GLY A 69 -13.88 -24.08 0.96
C GLY A 69 -12.71 -23.97 -0.02
N GLU A 70 -12.08 -22.80 -0.10
CA GLU A 70 -10.93 -22.54 -0.99
C GLU A 70 -9.59 -22.75 -0.29
N ARG A 71 -9.56 -22.64 1.04
CA ARG A 71 -8.33 -22.67 1.85
C ARG A 71 -7.48 -23.91 1.60
N ALA A 72 -8.09 -25.10 1.54
CA ALA A 72 -7.37 -26.36 1.40
C ALA A 72 -6.46 -26.43 0.17
N ARG A 73 -6.76 -25.67 -0.89
CA ARG A 73 -5.99 -25.63 -2.13
C ARG A 73 -5.06 -24.43 -2.24
N ASN A 74 -5.34 -23.35 -1.52
CA ASN A 74 -4.69 -22.05 -1.72
C ASN A 74 -3.90 -21.55 -0.50
N GLU A 75 -3.92 -22.26 0.64
CA GLU A 75 -3.29 -21.78 1.89
C GLU A 75 -1.80 -21.45 1.75
N GLY A 76 -1.05 -22.26 0.99
CA GLY A 76 0.37 -22.00 0.73
C GLY A 76 0.60 -20.67 -0.01
N ASP A 77 -0.16 -20.45 -1.08
CA ASP A 77 -0.06 -19.25 -1.92
C ASP A 77 -0.51 -18.00 -1.16
N TRP A 78 -1.62 -18.08 -0.43
CA TRP A 78 -2.10 -16.96 0.39
C TRP A 78 -1.12 -16.59 1.50
N LYS A 79 -0.50 -17.57 2.17
CA LYS A 79 0.57 -17.32 3.14
C LYS A 79 1.81 -16.71 2.47
N GLY A 80 2.09 -17.06 1.22
CA GLY A 80 3.13 -16.42 0.40
C GLY A 80 2.83 -14.93 0.18
N GLU A 81 1.63 -14.61 -0.30
CA GLU A 81 1.19 -13.23 -0.55
C GLU A 81 1.13 -12.38 0.73
N ILE A 82 0.64 -12.93 1.84
CA ILE A 82 0.65 -12.24 3.14
C ILE A 82 2.06 -11.79 3.52
N ARG A 83 3.06 -12.69 3.43
CA ARG A 83 4.46 -12.34 3.73
C ARG A 83 5.01 -11.33 2.73
N ASN A 84 4.63 -11.41 1.47
CA ASN A 84 5.01 -10.47 0.43
C ASN A 84 4.51 -9.05 0.77
N PHE A 85 3.21 -8.88 1.04
CA PHE A 85 2.64 -7.58 1.39
C PHE A 85 3.25 -7.01 2.66
N ARG A 86 3.41 -7.81 3.72
CA ARG A 86 4.09 -7.35 4.95
C ARG A 86 5.50 -6.86 4.66
N ARG A 87 6.28 -7.59 3.87
CA ARG A 87 7.64 -7.21 3.50
C ARG A 87 7.67 -5.89 2.73
N GLN A 88 6.74 -5.71 1.80
CA GLN A 88 6.63 -4.47 1.05
C GLN A 88 6.27 -3.30 1.98
N ILE A 89 5.26 -3.45 2.85
CA ILE A 89 4.89 -2.41 3.84
C ILE A 89 6.09 -2.04 4.74
N ILE A 90 6.78 -3.04 5.29
CA ILE A 90 7.95 -2.81 6.15
C ILE A 90 9.05 -2.07 5.38
N LYS A 91 9.24 -2.39 4.09
CA LYS A 91 10.22 -1.71 3.24
C LYS A 91 9.83 -0.25 2.98
N GLU A 92 8.58 0.01 2.59
CA GLU A 92 8.08 1.38 2.37
C GLU A 92 8.21 2.23 3.64
N ILE A 93 7.89 1.68 4.80
CA ILE A 93 8.05 2.36 6.10
C ILE A 93 9.52 2.58 6.46
N LYS A 94 10.41 1.65 6.08
CA LYS A 94 11.85 1.79 6.32
C LYS A 94 12.44 2.90 5.46
N ASP A 95 12.02 2.98 4.20
CA ASP A 95 12.48 3.97 3.24
C ASP A 95 11.90 5.37 3.57
N SER A 96 10.65 5.42 4.08
CA SER A 96 9.95 6.65 4.51
C SER A 96 9.35 6.53 5.92
N PRO A 97 10.15 6.69 7.00
CA PRO A 97 9.69 6.51 8.40
C PRO A 97 8.54 7.41 8.85
N SER A 98 8.32 8.54 8.18
CA SER A 98 7.18 9.44 8.39
C SER A 98 5.84 8.82 8.01
N LEU A 99 5.81 7.67 7.32
CA LEU A 99 4.60 6.91 7.01
C LEU A 99 4.09 6.05 8.18
N LYS A 100 4.89 5.85 9.24
CA LYS A 100 4.46 5.11 10.45
C LYS A 100 3.17 5.64 11.11
N PRO A 101 3.02 6.94 11.39
CA PRO A 101 1.76 7.46 11.93
C PRO A 101 0.61 7.33 10.93
N TYR A 102 0.89 7.44 9.63
CA TYR A 102 -0.14 7.34 8.59
C TYR A 102 -0.74 5.94 8.47
N ILE A 103 0.07 4.88 8.51
CA ILE A 103 -0.47 3.50 8.48
C ILE A 103 -1.39 3.21 9.68
N LEU A 104 -1.08 3.79 10.85
CA LEU A 104 -1.93 3.69 12.03
C LEU A 104 -3.25 4.44 11.84
N GLU A 105 -3.20 5.64 11.25
CA GLU A 105 -4.35 6.48 10.97
C GLU A 105 -5.37 5.77 10.05
N ILE A 106 -4.90 5.09 9.00
CA ILE A 106 -5.77 4.48 7.99
C ILE A 106 -6.14 3.01 8.28
N PHE A 107 -5.64 2.42 9.37
CA PHE A 107 -5.74 0.98 9.61
C PHE A 107 -7.19 0.47 9.64
N GLU A 108 -8.04 1.14 10.42
CA GLU A 108 -9.46 0.78 10.56
C GLU A 108 -10.23 0.95 9.24
N GLU A 109 -9.96 2.03 8.51
CA GLU A 109 -10.59 2.28 7.20
C GLU A 109 -10.19 1.22 6.17
N CYS A 110 -8.89 0.91 6.08
CA CYS A 110 -8.37 -0.16 5.22
C CYS A 110 -8.98 -1.51 5.57
N TYR A 111 -9.21 -1.78 6.85
CA TYR A 111 -9.91 -2.99 7.29
C TYR A 111 -11.34 -3.05 6.78
N GLN A 112 -12.11 -1.95 6.86
CA GLN A 112 -13.47 -1.93 6.32
C GLN A 112 -13.51 -2.12 4.79
N PHE A 113 -12.54 -1.58 4.05
CA PHE A 113 -12.40 -1.87 2.62
C PHE A 113 -12.07 -3.35 2.37
N ALA A 114 -11.10 -3.90 3.09
CA ALA A 114 -10.73 -5.30 2.97
C ALA A 114 -11.89 -6.26 3.25
N ARG A 115 -12.74 -5.96 4.25
CA ARG A 115 -13.96 -6.72 4.57
C ARG A 115 -14.93 -6.78 3.39
N LYS A 116 -15.18 -5.65 2.73
CA LYS A 116 -16.06 -5.58 1.55
C LYS A 116 -15.46 -6.35 0.39
N ASP A 117 -14.17 -6.11 0.10
CA ASP A 117 -13.43 -6.78 -0.96
C ASP A 117 -13.43 -8.30 -0.82
N VAL A 118 -13.20 -8.83 0.38
CA VAL A 118 -13.20 -10.27 0.60
C VAL A 118 -14.61 -10.85 0.54
N SER A 119 -15.63 -10.13 1.02
CA SER A 119 -17.03 -10.54 0.92
C SER A 119 -17.45 -10.67 -0.55
N ASP A 120 -17.19 -9.66 -1.38
CA ASP A 120 -17.52 -9.68 -2.81
C ASP A 120 -16.78 -10.80 -3.55
N ARG A 121 -15.47 -10.97 -3.29
CA ARG A 121 -14.63 -11.97 -3.99
C ARG A 121 -14.95 -13.41 -3.56
N SER A 122 -15.31 -13.63 -2.30
CA SER A 122 -15.63 -14.97 -1.77
C SER A 122 -17.11 -15.33 -1.87
N GLN A 123 -17.97 -14.37 -2.23
CA GLN A 123 -19.43 -14.50 -2.24
C GLN A 123 -20.01 -14.91 -0.87
N LEU A 124 -19.30 -14.61 0.21
CA LEU A 124 -19.77 -14.80 1.58
C LEU A 124 -20.42 -13.52 2.09
N PRO A 125 -21.50 -13.59 2.91
CA PRO A 125 -22.11 -12.41 3.51
C PRO A 125 -21.08 -11.58 4.29
N LEU A 126 -21.18 -10.25 4.22
CA LEU A 126 -20.25 -9.34 4.91
C LEU A 126 -20.13 -9.64 6.42
N ASP A 127 -21.23 -10.08 7.04
CA ASP A 127 -21.30 -10.46 8.47
C ASP A 127 -20.49 -11.72 8.81
N THR A 128 -19.99 -12.44 7.80
CA THR A 128 -19.02 -13.54 7.98
C THR A 128 -17.67 -13.01 8.46
N PHE A 129 -17.35 -11.75 8.14
CA PHE A 129 -16.08 -11.11 8.49
C PHE A 129 -16.33 -10.12 9.65
N PRO A 130 -15.58 -10.21 10.77
CA PRO A 130 -15.81 -9.38 11.94
C PRO A 130 -15.80 -7.88 11.64
N ALA A 131 -16.66 -7.11 12.29
CA ALA A 131 -16.74 -5.66 12.11
C ALA A 131 -15.50 -4.90 12.60
N ILE A 132 -14.76 -5.50 13.54
CA ILE A 132 -13.50 -4.99 14.09
C ILE A 132 -12.31 -5.78 13.53
N PRO A 133 -11.10 -5.19 13.45
CA PRO A 133 -9.92 -5.89 12.99
C PRO A 133 -9.63 -7.18 13.78
N ILE A 134 -9.22 -8.23 13.07
CA ILE A 134 -8.91 -9.56 13.63
C ILE A 134 -7.58 -9.62 14.42
N GLY A 135 -6.95 -8.48 14.67
CA GLY A 135 -5.67 -8.35 15.35
C GLY A 135 -5.21 -6.89 15.36
N SER A 136 -4.29 -6.56 16.25
CA SER A 136 -3.67 -5.23 16.28
C SER A 136 -2.83 -5.01 15.02
N LEU A 137 -2.54 -3.75 14.67
CA LEU A 137 -1.68 -3.44 13.53
C LEU A 137 -0.31 -4.14 13.65
N GLU A 138 0.24 -4.24 14.86
CA GLU A 138 1.49 -4.95 15.14
C GLU A 138 1.38 -6.43 14.77
N GLN A 139 0.29 -7.10 15.18
CA GLN A 139 0.05 -8.50 14.83
C GLN A 139 -0.17 -8.68 13.32
N ILE A 140 -0.93 -7.79 12.70
CA ILE A 140 -1.19 -7.82 11.25
C ILE A 140 0.12 -7.72 10.46
N LEU A 141 1.08 -6.91 10.93
CA LEU A 141 2.37 -6.71 10.27
C LEU A 141 3.46 -7.72 10.65
N ASP A 142 3.27 -8.48 11.74
CA ASP A 142 4.20 -9.52 12.19
C ASP A 142 4.33 -10.64 11.14
N GLN A 143 5.56 -10.96 10.73
CA GLN A 143 5.85 -11.95 9.70
C GLN A 143 5.42 -13.37 10.07
N ASP A 144 5.41 -13.69 11.36
CA ASP A 144 5.15 -15.03 11.89
C ASP A 144 3.73 -15.18 12.42
N TRP A 145 2.99 -14.08 12.55
CA TRP A 145 1.59 -14.12 12.97
C TRP A 145 0.67 -14.50 11.80
N PHE A 146 -0.15 -15.52 12.01
CA PHE A 146 -1.26 -15.88 11.14
C PHE A 146 -2.49 -16.16 11.99
N PRO A 147 -3.68 -15.68 11.61
CA PRO A 147 -4.89 -15.96 12.36
C PRO A 147 -5.23 -17.45 12.25
N THR A 148 -5.10 -18.17 13.37
CA THR A 148 -5.70 -19.48 13.59
C THR A 148 -7.09 -19.26 14.20
N GLY A 149 -8.05 -20.13 13.92
CA GLY A 149 -9.43 -19.97 14.43
C GLY A 149 -9.53 -19.81 15.95
N ASP A 150 -8.49 -20.23 16.69
CA ASP A 150 -8.38 -20.15 18.14
C ASP A 150 -7.87 -18.78 18.68
N ASN A 151 -7.43 -17.86 17.82
CA ASN A 151 -6.92 -16.53 18.21
C ASN A 151 -7.93 -15.40 17.99
N LEU A 152 -9.23 -15.74 17.89
CA LEU A 152 -10.33 -14.79 17.68
C LEU A 152 -11.10 -14.44 18.97
N ASP A 153 -10.60 -14.90 20.12
CA ASP A 153 -11.14 -14.64 21.47
C ASP A 153 -10.47 -13.44 22.15
#